data_AF-A0A2N0KZE5-F1
#
_entry.id   AF-A0A2N0KZE5-F1
#
_cell.length_a   1.000
_cell.length_b   1.000
_cell.length_c   1.000
_cell.angle_alpha   90.00
_cell.angle_beta   90.00
_cell.angle_gamma   90.00
#
_symmetry.space_group_name_H-M   'P 1'
#
loop_
_entity.id
_entity.type
_entity.pdbx_description
1 polymer ?
#
loop_
_entity_poly.entity_id
_entity_poly.type
_entity_poly.pdbx_seq_one_letter_code
_entity_poly.pdbx_strand_id
1 'polypeptide(L)'
;MLLCPSCGRKNPPDSVFCNGCATMLVEFQTQTENVESHLSGVSSDFVGRQSEVGELVSALDDASSGQGRLVMLVGEPGIGKSRTSEEFAVYAQQQASEVLWGRCYEQQGML
;
A
#
# COMPACT_ATOMS: atom_id res chain seq x y z
N MET A 1 3.70 10.22 27.42
CA MET A 1 4.35 10.93 26.31
C MET A 1 4.76 9.88 25.31
N LEU A 2 4.32 10.00 24.05
CA LEU A 2 4.56 9.03 22.97
C LEU A 2 5.72 9.51 22.09
N LEU A 3 6.67 8.63 21.77
CA LEU A 3 7.71 8.91 20.79
C LEU A 3 7.26 8.38 19.43
N CYS A 4 7.35 9.23 18.41
CA CYS A 4 7.04 8.81 17.04
C CYS A 4 8.12 7.84 16.53
N PRO A 5 7.75 6.64 16.03
CA PRO A 5 8.71 5.67 15.51
C PRO A 5 9.37 6.13 14.20
N SER A 6 8.71 7.02 13.45
CA SER A 6 9.21 7.50 12.16
C SER A 6 10.23 8.63 12.30
N CYS A 7 9.96 9.65 13.13
CA CYS A 7 10.80 10.85 13.21
C CYS A 7 11.40 11.16 14.59
N GLY A 8 11.09 10.34 15.61
CA GLY A 8 11.61 10.51 16.98
C GLY A 8 11.01 11.69 17.77
N ARG A 9 10.07 12.45 17.20
CA ARG A 9 9.40 13.56 17.91
C ARG A 9 8.57 13.05 19.09
N LYS A 10 8.60 13.80 20.19
CA LYS A 10 7.75 13.60 21.38
C LYS A 10 6.36 14.18 21.15
N ASN A 11 5.34 13.40 21.46
CA ASN A 11 3.93 13.78 21.33
C ASN A 11 3.18 13.57 22.68
N PRO A 12 2.10 14.34 22.92
CA PRO A 12 1.15 14.07 24.00
C PRO A 12 0.64 12.62 24.02
N PRO A 13 0.29 12.05 25.19
CA PRO A 13 -0.13 10.65 25.33
C PRO A 13 -1.46 10.31 24.65
N ASP A 14 -2.30 11.31 24.37
CA ASP A 14 -3.59 11.24 23.68
C ASP A 14 -3.47 11.50 22.17
N SER A 15 -2.25 11.72 21.66
CA SER A 15 -2.03 11.98 20.24
C SER A 15 -2.21 10.71 19.41
N VAL A 16 -3.20 10.74 18.51
CA VAL A 16 -3.44 9.66 17.53
C VAL A 16 -2.41 9.69 16.40
N PHE A 17 -1.86 10.89 16.09
CA PHE A 17 -0.88 11.12 15.03
C PHE A 17 0.29 11.97 15.54
N CYS A 18 1.45 11.86 14.88
CA CYS A 18 2.61 12.67 15.19
C CYS A 18 2.43 14.11 14.71
N ASN A 19 2.58 15.07 15.62
CA ASN A 19 2.51 16.52 15.35
C ASN A 19 3.68 17.07 14.49
N GLY A 20 4.45 16.22 13.81
CA GLY A 20 5.58 16.64 12.96
C GLY A 20 5.58 16.01 11.59
N CYS A 21 5.49 14.68 11.54
CA CYS A 21 5.48 13.92 10.28
C CYS A 21 4.14 13.24 9.98
N ALA A 22 3.11 13.45 10.82
CA ALA A 22 1.77 12.87 10.71
C ALA A 22 1.68 11.33 10.84
N THR A 23 2.78 10.62 11.13
CA THR A 23 2.77 9.17 11.41
C THR A 23 1.85 8.84 12.57
N MET A 24 0.96 7.86 12.38
CA MET A 24 0.07 7.37 13.42
C MET A 24 0.86 6.82 14.63
N LEU A 25 0.37 7.07 15.85
CA LEU A 25 1.04 6.71 17.10
C LEU A 25 0.34 5.58 17.88
N VAL A 26 -0.67 4.94 17.28
CA VAL A 26 -1.30 3.76 17.89
C VAL A 26 -0.56 2.48 17.50
N GLU A 27 -0.30 1.65 18.51
CA GLU A 27 0.36 0.35 18.40
C GLU A 27 -0.54 -0.63 17.63
N PHE A 28 -0.30 -0.78 16.32
CA PHE A 28 -0.58 -2.05 15.67
C PHE A 28 0.46 -3.03 16.20
N GLN A 29 0.00 -3.96 17.04
CA GLN A 29 0.78 -5.08 17.53
C GLN A 29 1.49 -5.73 16.35
N THR A 30 2.82 -5.71 16.38
CA THR A 30 3.69 -6.41 15.45
C THR A 30 3.37 -7.90 15.52
N GLN A 31 2.55 -8.40 14.59
CA GLN A 31 2.48 -9.83 14.31
C GLN A 31 3.74 -10.24 13.56
N THR A 32 4.76 -10.59 14.33
CA THR A 32 5.87 -11.45 13.92
C THR A 32 5.39 -12.89 13.83
N GLU A 33 4.58 -13.25 12.83
CA GLU A 33 4.34 -14.65 12.46
C GLU A 33 4.18 -14.79 10.93
N ASN A 34 5.22 -15.35 10.30
CA ASN A 34 5.26 -15.98 8.97
C ASN A 34 4.96 -15.12 7.72
N VAL A 35 6.02 -14.85 6.95
CA VAL A 35 6.05 -14.10 5.68
C VAL A 35 5.26 -14.77 4.52
N GLU A 36 4.53 -15.86 4.75
CA GLU A 36 3.87 -16.64 3.67
C GLU A 36 2.34 -16.52 3.59
N SER A 37 1.65 -15.73 4.42
CA SER A 37 0.17 -15.77 4.47
C SER A 37 -0.58 -14.45 4.30
N HIS A 38 0.04 -13.39 3.76
CA HIS A 38 -0.66 -12.12 3.47
C HIS A 38 -1.12 -11.95 2.01
N LEU A 39 -0.97 -12.97 1.16
CA LEU A 39 -1.32 -12.93 -0.28
C LEU A 39 -2.46 -13.88 -0.66
N SER A 40 -3.34 -14.24 0.29
CA SER A 40 -4.44 -15.19 0.08
C SER A 40 -5.50 -14.75 -0.97
N GLY A 41 -5.30 -13.61 -1.61
CA GLY A 41 -6.13 -13.10 -2.70
C GLY A 41 -5.53 -13.08 -4.09
N VAL A 42 -4.23 -13.35 -4.21
CA VAL A 42 -3.53 -13.31 -5.51
C VAL A 42 -3.69 -14.66 -6.20
N SER A 43 -3.99 -14.63 -7.50
CA SER A 43 -4.19 -15.84 -8.31
C SER A 43 -2.97 -16.77 -8.23
N SER A 44 -3.21 -18.09 -8.15
CA SER A 44 -2.14 -19.11 -8.17
C SER A 44 -1.27 -19.08 -9.42
N ASP A 45 -1.77 -18.46 -10.50
CA ASP A 45 -1.05 -18.32 -11.77
C ASP A 45 -0.14 -17.07 -11.80
N PHE A 46 -0.18 -16.24 -10.75
CA PHE A 46 0.68 -15.06 -10.64
C PHE A 46 2.01 -15.42 -9.98
N VAL A 47 3.03 -15.59 -10.81
CA VAL A 47 4.37 -15.99 -10.37
C VAL A 47 5.32 -14.80 -10.35
N GLY A 48 6.05 -14.66 -9.25
CA GLY A 48 6.97 -13.55 -9.01
C GLY A 48 6.26 -12.29 -8.51
N ARG A 49 7.03 -11.21 -8.31
CA ARG A 49 6.53 -9.89 -7.87
C ARG A 49 5.95 -9.83 -6.45
N GLN A 50 6.27 -10.80 -5.59
CA GLN A 50 5.79 -10.80 -4.21
C GLN A 50 6.28 -9.56 -3.43
N SER A 51 7.49 -9.08 -3.73
CA SER A 51 8.01 -7.82 -3.17
C SER A 51 7.15 -6.62 -3.55
N GLU A 52 6.86 -6.45 -4.84
CA GLU A 52 6.12 -5.30 -5.36
C GLU A 52 4.66 -5.34 -4.91
N VAL A 53 4.04 -6.53 -4.86
CA VAL A 53 2.71 -6.67 -4.27
C VAL A 53 2.75 -6.37 -2.77
N GLY A 54 3.77 -6.83 -2.04
CA GLY A 54 3.94 -6.49 -0.62
C GLY A 54 4.04 -4.99 -0.37
N GLU A 55 4.73 -4.25 -1.24
CA GLU A 55 4.77 -2.77 -1.19
C GLU A 55 3.40 -2.14 -1.42
N LEU A 56 2.63 -2.64 -2.40
CA LEU A 56 1.27 -2.16 -2.67
C LEU A 56 0.31 -2.47 -1.50
N VAL A 57 0.42 -3.66 -0.92
CA VAL A 57 -0.35 -4.06 0.28
C VAL A 57 -0.02 -3.14 1.45
N SER A 58 1.27 -2.90 1.71
CA SER A 58 1.69 -1.98 2.77
C SER A 58 1.15 -0.56 2.54
N ALA A 59 1.12 -0.10 1.29
CA ALA A 59 0.54 1.19 0.94
C ALA A 59 -0.99 1.24 1.13
N LEU A 60 -1.69 0.12 0.92
CA LEU A 60 -3.13 0.00 1.20
C LEU A 60 -3.40 0.01 2.70
N ASP A 61 -2.58 -0.66 3.51
CA ASP A 61 -2.69 -0.66 4.96
C ASP A 61 -2.49 0.75 5.52
N ASP A 62 -1.47 1.46 5.02
CA ASP A 62 -1.24 2.87 5.32
C ASP A 62 -2.48 3.72 4.96
N ALA A 63 -3.01 3.55 3.75
CA ALA A 63 -4.19 4.29 3.29
C ALA A 63 -5.43 4.00 4.15
N SER A 64 -5.63 2.75 4.55
CA SER A 64 -6.72 2.30 5.42
C SER A 64 -6.58 2.86 6.84
N SER A 65 -5.35 3.13 7.28
CA SER A 65 -5.07 3.86 8.53
C SER A 65 -5.28 5.39 8.41
N GLY A 66 -5.75 5.88 7.26
CA GLY A 66 -5.97 7.31 7.00
C GLY A 66 -4.73 8.05 6.48
N GLN A 67 -3.64 7.34 6.18
CA GLN A 67 -2.45 7.92 5.55
C GLN A 67 -2.44 7.60 4.06
N GLY A 68 -3.08 8.44 3.25
CA GLY A 68 -3.11 8.27 1.80
C GLY A 68 -1.73 8.05 1.18
N ARG A 69 -1.67 7.21 0.15
CA ARG A 69 -0.45 6.86 -0.59
C ARG A 69 -0.67 7.03 -2.09
N LEU A 70 0.40 7.40 -2.78
CA LEU A 70 0.49 7.38 -4.24
C LEU A 70 1.65 6.46 -4.61
N VAL A 71 1.36 5.39 -5.35
CA VAL A 71 2.36 4.43 -5.82
C VAL A 71 2.36 4.43 -7.34
N MET A 72 3.55 4.38 -7.95
CA MET A 72 3.72 4.35 -9.40
C MET A 72 4.45 3.07 -9.80
N LEU A 73 3.78 2.20 -10.55
CA LEU A 73 4.39 0.99 -11.09
C LEU A 73 5.15 1.31 -12.38
N VAL A 74 6.47 1.21 -12.34
CA VAL A 74 7.37 1.51 -13.47
C VAL A 74 8.11 0.25 -13.88
N GLY A 75 8.40 0.10 -15.17
CA GLY A 75 9.15 -1.03 -15.69
C GLY A 75 8.99 -1.21 -17.19
N GLU A 76 9.73 -2.15 -17.75
CA GLU A 76 9.77 -2.42 -19.19
C GLU A 76 8.40 -2.83 -19.77
N PRO A 77 8.16 -2.61 -21.07
CA PRO A 77 6.98 -3.15 -21.75
C PRO A 77 6.86 -4.68 -21.54
N GLY A 78 5.66 -5.17 -21.28
CA GLY A 78 5.41 -6.62 -21.09
C GLY A 78 5.85 -7.21 -19.73
N ILE A 79 6.50 -6.42 -18.86
CA ILE A 79 7.05 -6.92 -17.58
C ILE A 79 6.00 -7.31 -16.51
N GLY A 80 4.71 -7.10 -16.80
CA GLY A 80 3.61 -7.48 -15.92
C GLY A 80 2.96 -6.38 -15.09
N LYS A 81 3.29 -5.08 -15.27
CA LYS A 81 2.72 -3.96 -14.49
C LYS A 81 1.18 -3.96 -14.38
N SER A 82 0.50 -4.14 -15.52
CA SER A 82 -0.97 -4.20 -15.55
C SER A 82 -1.48 -5.40 -14.76
N ARG A 83 -0.85 -6.58 -14.93
CA ARG A 83 -1.21 -7.78 -14.18
C ARG A 83 -0.99 -7.59 -12.68
N THR A 84 0.14 -7.01 -12.27
CA THR A 84 0.39 -6.67 -10.85
C THR A 84 -0.69 -5.75 -10.29
N SER A 85 -1.13 -4.75 -11.07
CA SER A 85 -2.21 -3.84 -10.66
C SER A 85 -3.55 -4.59 -10.51
N GLU A 86 -3.84 -5.53 -11.41
CA GLU A 86 -5.05 -6.36 -11.36
C GLU A 86 -5.05 -7.30 -10.15
N GLU A 87 -3.93 -7.96 -9.85
CA GLU A 87 -3.81 -8.82 -8.67
C GLU A 87 -3.94 -8.01 -7.37
N PHE A 88 -3.31 -6.83 -7.31
CA PHE A 88 -3.49 -5.92 -6.18
C PHE A 88 -4.95 -5.45 -6.03
N ALA A 89 -5.65 -5.19 -7.13
CA ALA A 89 -7.06 -4.86 -7.08
C ALA A 89 -7.92 -6.00 -6.51
N VAL A 90 -7.65 -7.25 -6.89
CA VAL A 90 -8.33 -8.42 -6.31
C VAL A 90 -8.08 -8.48 -4.80
N TYR A 91 -6.84 -8.30 -4.37
CA TYR A 91 -6.50 -8.24 -2.95
C TYR A 91 -7.25 -7.11 -2.22
N ALA A 92 -7.24 -5.89 -2.76
CA ALA A 92 -7.90 -4.73 -2.16
C ALA A 92 -9.41 -4.96 -1.99
N GLN A 93 -10.07 -5.57 -2.99
CA GLN A 93 -11.49 -5.93 -2.91
C GLN A 93 -11.78 -6.94 -1.79
N GLN A 94 -10.88 -7.91 -1.57
CA GLN A 94 -11.03 -8.87 -0.47
C GLN A 94 -10.88 -8.21 0.90
N GLN A 95 -10.09 -7.14 0.98
CA GLN A 95 -10.00 -6.27 2.17
C GLN A 95 -11.12 -5.24 2.25
N ALA A 96 -12.23 -5.45 1.53
CA ALA A 96 -13.40 -4.56 1.48
C ALA A 96 -13.08 -3.12 1.05
N SER A 97 -11.97 -2.91 0.33
CA SER A 97 -11.64 -1.62 -0.25
C SER A 97 -12.34 -1.42 -1.60
N GLU A 98 -12.84 -0.22 -1.84
CA GLU A 98 -13.39 0.14 -3.14
C GLU A 98 -12.27 0.31 -4.17
N VAL A 99 -12.40 -0.34 -5.33
CA VAL A 99 -11.43 -0.27 -6.43
C VAL A 99 -12.05 0.46 -7.61
N LEU A 100 -11.41 1.54 -8.03
CA LEU A 100 -11.80 2.36 -9.17
C LEU A 100 -10.72 2.29 -10.26
N TRP A 101 -11.13 1.93 -11.48
CA TRP A 101 -10.22 1.82 -12.62
C TRP A 101 -10.28 3.05 -13.53
N GLY A 102 -9.14 3.71 -13.68
CA GLY A 102 -8.92 4.72 -14.71
C GLY A 102 -8.21 4.13 -15.95
N ARG A 103 -8.38 4.79 -17.09
CA ARG A 103 -7.55 4.59 -18.28
C ARG A 103 -6.97 5.95 -18.68
N CYS A 104 -5.66 6.02 -18.82
CA CYS A 104 -5.01 7.17 -19.42
C CYS A 104 -4.98 6.94 -20.92
N TYR A 105 -5.75 7.72 -21.68
CA TYR A 105 -5.64 7.73 -23.12
C TYR A 105 -4.39 8.54 -23.49
N GLU A 106 -3.57 8.00 -24.39
CA GLU A 106 -2.57 8.80 -25.09
C GLU A 106 -3.30 9.79 -26.00
N GLN A 107 -3.78 10.90 -25.43
CA GLN A 107 -4.07 12.05 -26.26
C GLN A 107 -2.72 12.55 -26.74
N GLN A 108 -2.40 12.27 -28.00
CA GLN A 108 -1.28 12.89 -28.69
C GLN A 108 -1.39 14.39 -28.42
N GLY A 109 -0.43 14.92 -27.64
CA GLY A 109 -0.32 16.33 -27.39
C GLY A 109 -0.07 17.03 -28.73
N MET A 110 -1.15 17.45 -29.38
CA MET A 110 -1.07 18.34 -30.52
C MET A 110 -1.10 19.75 -29.95
N LEU A 111 0.09 20.27 -29.66
CA LEU A 111 0.39 21.70 -29.67
C LEU A 111 1.62 21.92 -30.54
#